data_AF-A0A3D3L0T5-F1
#
_entry.id   AF-A0A3D3L0T5-F1
#
_cell.length_a   1.000
_cell.length_b   1.000
_cell.length_c   1.000
_cell.angle_alpha   90.00
_cell.angle_beta   90.00
_cell.angle_gamma   90.00
#
_symmetry.space_group_name_H-M   'P 1'
#
loop_
_entity.id
_entity.type
_entity.pdbx_description
1 polymer ?
#
loop_
_entity_poly.entity_id
_entity_poly.type
_entity_poly.pdbx_seq_one_letter_code
_entity_poly.pdbx_strand_id
1 'polypeptide(L)'
;MNMVLRVSAYIIVLLFLFIVSVILIVSKGIFSENLGPGEIFGKANTQDFVIDKIARQEVAGMELNIPNPKQILFGDFHVHSTFSADAHIASLPIAGGSSVHPVADACDFARHCSALDFWAITDHSEATNPKRWKETKEIIRKCNELNIDKNNPDCVAFLGFEWTQVGPNRGSHWGHHNVILKEEQDDMVPARAIASQSLTRDAMLQRPEWPNVLFPFLDLKNLKRY
;
A
#
# COMPACT_ATOMS: atom_id res chain seq x y z
N MET A 1 -18.05 -45.50 35.50
CA MET A 1 -16.96 -44.60 35.06
C MET A 1 -16.68 -43.60 36.17
N ASN A 2 -15.44 -43.57 36.67
CA ASN A 2 -15.05 -42.74 37.80
C ASN A 2 -15.31 -41.25 37.48
N MET A 3 -15.71 -40.43 38.46
CA MET A 3 -16.04 -39.01 38.24
C MET A 3 -14.91 -38.27 37.51
N VAL A 4 -13.67 -38.58 37.87
CA VAL A 4 -12.44 -38.08 37.24
C VAL A 4 -12.39 -38.40 35.74
N LEU A 5 -12.67 -39.65 35.34
CA LEU A 5 -12.68 -40.07 33.94
C LEU A 5 -13.73 -39.32 33.10
N ARG A 6 -14.91 -39.03 33.67
CA ARG A 6 -15.96 -38.25 32.98
C ARG A 6 -15.55 -36.80 32.80
N VAL A 7 -15.01 -36.17 33.85
CA VAL A 7 -14.54 -34.78 33.80
C VAL A 7 -13.38 -34.64 32.81
N SER A 8 -12.41 -35.55 32.84
CA SER A 8 -11.31 -35.57 31.87
C SER A 8 -11.82 -35.73 30.43
N ALA A 9 -12.79 -36.61 30.19
CA ALA A 9 -13.39 -36.76 28.86
C ALA A 9 -14.08 -35.47 28.39
N TYR A 10 -14.82 -34.77 29.26
CA TYR A 10 -15.44 -33.49 28.90
C TYR A 10 -14.41 -32.41 28.58
N ILE A 11 -13.32 -32.32 29.35
CA ILE A 11 -12.23 -31.37 29.08
C ILE A 11 -11.59 -31.66 27.72
N ILE A 12 -11.31 -32.93 27.41
CA ILE A 12 -10.73 -33.33 26.12
C ILE A 12 -11.66 -32.95 24.97
N VAL A 13 -12.97 -33.22 25.10
CA VAL A 13 -13.97 -32.86 24.08
C VAL A 13 -14.04 -31.35 23.90
N LEU A 14 -14.08 -30.57 24.98
CA LEU A 14 -14.09 -29.11 24.91
C LEU A 14 -12.83 -28.56 24.24
N LEU A 15 -11.66 -29.10 24.58
CA LEU A 15 -10.39 -28.68 23.98
C LEU A 15 -10.33 -29.02 22.49
N PHE A 16 -10.84 -30.20 22.11
CA PHE A 16 -10.97 -30.59 20.71
C PHE A 16 -11.92 -29.65 19.95
N LEU A 17 -13.10 -29.37 20.49
CA LEU A 17 -14.05 -28.44 19.89
C LEU A 17 -13.47 -27.03 19.75
N PHE A 18 -12.70 -26.57 20.73
CA PHE A 18 -12.01 -25.28 20.68
C PHE A 18 -10.93 -25.26 19.58
N ILE A 19 -10.11 -26.29 19.47
CA ILE A 19 -9.09 -26.36 18.40
C ILE A 19 -9.76 -26.39 17.03
N VAL A 20 -10.81 -27.21 16.86
CA VAL A 20 -11.55 -27.29 15.59
C VAL A 20 -12.19 -25.94 15.24
N SER A 21 -12.78 -25.24 16.22
CA SER A 21 -13.39 -23.92 15.97
C SER A 21 -12.34 -22.88 15.57
N VAL A 22 -11.18 -22.84 16.24
CA VAL A 22 -10.07 -21.95 15.89
C VAL A 22 -9.57 -22.23 14.47
N ILE A 23 -9.38 -23.50 14.09
CA ILE A 23 -8.96 -23.87 12.73
C ILE A 23 -10.00 -23.43 11.70
N LEU A 24 -11.29 -23.62 11.97
CA LEU A 24 -12.36 -23.18 11.08
C LEU A 24 -12.39 -21.65 10.95
N ILE A 25 -12.24 -20.93 12.05
CA ILE A 25 -12.21 -19.45 12.08
C ILE A 25 -11.04 -18.92 11.24
N VAL A 26 -9.83 -19.44 11.45
CA VAL A 26 -8.62 -19.01 10.74
C VAL A 26 -8.69 -19.39 9.26
N SER A 27 -9.07 -20.63 8.94
CA SER A 27 -9.13 -21.10 7.54
C SER A 27 -10.22 -20.41 6.70
N LYS A 28 -11.31 -19.98 7.34
CA LYS A 28 -12.40 -19.23 6.69
C LYS A 28 -12.26 -17.71 6.82
N GLY A 29 -11.25 -17.21 7.51
CA GLY A 29 -11.05 -15.77 7.73
C GLY A 29 -12.27 -15.10 8.37
N ILE A 30 -12.99 -15.77 9.28
CA ILE A 30 -14.30 -15.30 9.79
C ILE A 30 -14.22 -13.91 10.43
N PHE A 31 -13.03 -13.50 10.89
CA PHE A 31 -12.76 -12.18 11.46
C PHE A 31 -11.74 -11.33 10.68
N SER A 32 -11.28 -11.78 9.52
CA SER A 32 -10.30 -11.05 8.70
C SER A 32 -10.91 -10.74 7.33
N GLU A 33 -10.90 -9.46 6.96
CA GLU A 33 -11.33 -9.02 5.64
C GLU A 33 -10.09 -8.73 4.80
N ASN A 34 -9.89 -9.50 3.72
CA ASN A 34 -8.85 -9.19 2.76
C ASN A 34 -9.34 -8.08 1.82
N LEU A 35 -9.01 -6.85 2.16
CA LEU A 35 -9.45 -5.64 1.45
C LEU A 35 -8.78 -5.46 0.08
N GLY A 36 -7.74 -6.26 -0.22
CA GLY A 36 -7.06 -6.26 -1.52
C GLY A 36 -6.44 -4.90 -1.87
N PRO A 37 -6.17 -4.64 -3.16
CA PRO A 37 -5.58 -3.40 -3.62
C PRO A 37 -6.60 -2.29 -3.93
N GLY A 38 -7.87 -2.48 -3.56
CA GLY A 38 -8.96 -1.55 -3.87
C GLY A 38 -9.38 -1.56 -5.34
N GLU A 39 -10.28 -0.65 -5.66
CA GLU A 39 -10.77 -0.41 -7.02
C GLU A 39 -10.55 1.07 -7.37
N ILE A 40 -10.17 1.35 -8.62
CA ILE A 40 -10.03 2.71 -9.13
C ILE A 40 -11.44 3.18 -9.51
N PHE A 41 -11.95 4.20 -8.84
CA PHE A 41 -13.29 4.77 -9.08
C PHE A 41 -13.24 5.99 -10.00
N GLY A 42 -12.10 6.67 -10.04
CA GLY A 42 -11.82 7.81 -10.89
C GLY A 42 -12.00 7.47 -12.37
N LYS A 43 -12.59 8.41 -13.11
CA LYS A 43 -12.72 8.31 -14.57
C LYS A 43 -11.50 8.92 -15.23
N ALA A 44 -11.14 8.44 -16.42
CA ALA A 44 -10.15 9.10 -17.26
C ALA A 44 -10.50 10.60 -17.42
N ASN A 45 -9.51 11.47 -17.26
CA ASN A 45 -9.66 12.88 -17.60
C ASN A 45 -9.80 13.04 -19.12
N THR A 46 -10.47 14.10 -19.57
CA THR A 46 -10.69 14.35 -21.01
C THR A 46 -9.41 14.82 -21.70
N GLN A 47 -9.32 14.63 -23.02
CA GLN A 47 -8.25 15.21 -23.83
C GLN A 47 -8.20 16.73 -23.65
N ASP A 48 -9.36 17.39 -23.61
CA ASP A 48 -9.48 18.84 -23.42
C ASP A 48 -8.89 19.30 -22.08
N PHE A 49 -9.01 18.51 -21.01
CA PHE A 49 -8.39 18.81 -19.73
C PHE A 49 -6.86 18.86 -19.83
N VAL A 50 -6.25 17.90 -20.53
CA VAL A 50 -4.79 17.85 -20.72
C VAL A 50 -4.32 19.02 -21.59
N ILE A 51 -5.02 19.29 -22.69
CA ILE A 51 -4.73 20.42 -23.59
C ILE A 51 -4.80 21.74 -22.84
N ASP A 52 -5.85 21.95 -22.04
CA ASP A 52 -6.01 23.15 -21.22
C ASP A 52 -4.90 23.29 -20.16
N LYS A 53 -4.48 22.19 -19.53
CA LYS A 53 -3.37 22.18 -18.56
C LYS A 53 -2.05 22.64 -19.20
N ILE A 54 -1.73 22.12 -20.40
CA ILE A 54 -0.53 22.51 -21.15
C ILE A 54 -0.61 23.97 -21.60
N ALA A 55 -1.74 24.37 -22.20
CA ALA A 55 -1.94 25.72 -22.70
C ALA A 55 -1.80 26.79 -21.60
N ARG A 56 -2.31 26.52 -20.38
CA ARG A 56 -2.14 27.44 -19.24
C ARG A 56 -0.68 27.65 -18.86
N GLN A 57 0.17 26.63 -18.93
CA GLN A 57 1.61 26.80 -18.67
C GLN A 57 2.31 27.58 -19.79
N GLU A 58 1.94 27.33 -21.05
CA GLU A 58 2.48 28.09 -22.18
C GLU A 58 2.13 29.57 -22.10
N VAL A 59 0.86 29.90 -21.82
CA VAL A 59 0.39 31.28 -21.62
C VAL A 59 1.14 31.95 -20.47
N ALA A 60 1.27 31.28 -19.31
CA ALA A 60 2.03 31.80 -18.18
C ALA A 60 3.51 32.04 -18.54
N GLY A 61 4.11 31.15 -19.32
CA GLY A 61 5.48 31.30 -19.83
C GLY A 61 5.64 32.54 -20.72
N MET A 62 4.66 32.81 -21.59
CA MET A 62 4.61 34.01 -22.43
C MET A 62 4.47 35.29 -21.59
N GLU A 63 3.55 35.31 -20.63
CA GLU A 63 3.33 36.46 -19.73
C GLU A 63 4.58 36.82 -18.92
N LEU A 64 5.35 35.81 -18.52
CA LEU A 64 6.61 35.96 -17.79
C LEU A 64 7.83 36.22 -18.71
N ASN A 65 7.63 36.33 -20.03
CA ASN A 65 8.69 36.48 -21.04
C ASN A 65 9.79 35.41 -20.94
N ILE A 66 9.43 34.15 -20.65
CA ILE A 66 10.39 33.05 -20.57
C ILE A 66 10.78 32.61 -21.99
N PRO A 67 12.06 32.69 -22.38
CA PRO A 67 12.50 32.19 -23.68
C PRO A 67 12.46 30.66 -23.69
N ASN A 68 11.74 30.07 -24.67
CA ASN A 68 11.55 28.62 -24.82
C ASN A 68 11.05 27.95 -23.51
N PRO A 69 9.82 28.27 -23.06
CA PRO A 69 9.30 27.74 -21.81
C PRO A 69 9.25 26.20 -21.87
N LYS A 70 9.80 25.56 -20.83
CA LYS A 70 9.66 24.12 -20.62
C LYS A 70 8.38 23.86 -19.84
N GLN A 71 7.80 22.67 -20.02
CA GLN A 71 6.72 22.20 -19.17
C GLN A 71 7.22 21.95 -17.75
N ILE A 72 6.45 22.39 -16.76
CA ILE A 72 6.67 22.09 -15.34
C ILE A 72 5.73 20.95 -14.96
N LEU A 73 6.29 19.88 -14.40
CA LEU A 73 5.52 18.74 -13.92
C LEU A 73 5.60 18.68 -12.40
N PHE A 74 4.45 18.50 -11.75
CA PHE A 74 4.33 18.32 -10.32
C PHE A 74 3.98 16.86 -10.02
N GLY A 75 4.74 16.24 -9.13
CA GLY A 75 4.49 14.85 -8.79
C GLY A 75 5.08 14.44 -7.45
N ASP A 76 4.78 13.20 -7.08
CA ASP A 76 5.12 12.62 -5.78
C ASP A 76 5.73 11.23 -5.94
N PHE A 77 7.03 11.11 -5.68
CA PHE A 77 7.76 9.84 -5.76
C PHE A 77 7.84 9.09 -4.42
N HIS A 78 7.03 9.44 -3.42
CA HIS A 78 7.07 8.80 -2.10
C HIS A 78 5.66 8.58 -1.53
N VAL A 79 4.92 7.63 -2.09
CA VAL A 79 3.53 7.33 -1.67
C VAL A 79 3.42 5.96 -1.02
N HIS A 80 2.76 5.90 0.14
CA HIS A 80 2.50 4.66 0.88
C HIS A 80 1.00 4.37 0.90
N SER A 81 0.65 3.11 0.68
CA SER A 81 -0.68 2.54 0.85
C SER A 81 -0.71 1.65 2.09
N THR A 82 -1.89 1.14 2.46
CA THR A 82 -2.02 0.17 3.56
C THR A 82 -1.40 -1.20 3.28
N PHE A 83 -0.77 -1.41 2.11
CA PHE A 83 0.17 -2.51 1.92
C PHE A 83 1.50 -2.29 2.62
N SER A 84 1.90 -1.04 2.85
CA SER A 84 3.07 -0.70 3.67
C SER A 84 2.79 -0.87 5.16
N ALA A 85 3.85 -1.18 5.91
CA ALA A 85 3.77 -1.47 7.34
C ALA A 85 3.30 -0.27 8.18
N ASP A 86 3.83 0.91 7.87
CA ASP A 86 3.63 2.18 8.57
C ASP A 86 2.24 2.76 8.30
N ALA A 87 1.85 2.87 7.04
CA ALA A 87 0.54 3.35 6.62
C ALA A 87 -0.59 2.43 7.13
N HIS A 88 -0.36 1.11 7.17
CA HIS A 88 -1.31 0.21 7.80
C HIS A 88 -1.51 0.53 9.29
N ILE A 89 -0.45 0.76 10.06
CA ILE A 89 -0.56 1.12 11.49
C ILE A 89 -1.29 2.45 11.65
N ALA A 90 -0.93 3.45 10.85
CA ALA A 90 -1.57 4.76 10.87
C ALA A 90 -3.07 4.70 10.50
N SER A 91 -3.49 3.70 9.72
CA SER A 91 -4.88 3.48 9.33
C SER A 91 -5.76 2.84 10.41
N LEU A 92 -5.15 2.30 11.48
CA LEU A 92 -5.88 1.61 12.54
C LEU A 92 -6.71 2.60 13.37
N PRO A 93 -7.95 2.24 13.78
CA PRO A 93 -8.79 3.12 14.60
C PRO A 93 -8.12 3.54 15.91
N ILE A 94 -7.36 2.65 16.56
CA ILE A 94 -6.64 2.97 17.81
C ILE A 94 -5.55 4.03 17.62
N ALA A 95 -5.04 4.19 16.40
CA ALA A 95 -4.11 5.25 16.01
C ALA A 95 -4.83 6.53 15.54
N GLY A 96 -6.16 6.57 15.61
CA GLY A 96 -6.98 7.66 15.06
C GLY A 96 -7.19 7.58 13.55
N GLY A 97 -6.81 6.48 12.91
CA GLY A 97 -6.93 6.27 11.47
C GLY A 97 -8.38 6.19 10.99
N SER A 98 -8.68 6.88 9.88
CA SER A 98 -10.03 6.99 9.32
C SER A 98 -10.50 5.70 8.64
N SER A 99 -9.63 5.09 7.84
CA SER A 99 -9.92 3.93 6.98
C SER A 99 -8.62 3.31 6.48
N VAL A 100 -8.71 2.12 5.88
CA VAL A 100 -7.66 1.67 4.98
C VAL A 100 -7.62 2.52 3.71
N HIS A 101 -6.43 2.66 3.15
CA HIS A 101 -6.14 3.37 1.91
C HIS A 101 -5.31 2.46 1.00
N PRO A 102 -5.97 1.61 0.19
CA PRO A 102 -5.29 0.68 -0.69
C PRO A 102 -4.59 1.40 -1.86
N VAL A 103 -3.81 0.66 -2.66
CA VAL A 103 -3.02 1.22 -3.78
C VAL A 103 -3.91 1.96 -4.79
N ALA A 104 -5.14 1.49 -5.03
CA ALA A 104 -6.07 2.15 -5.95
C ALA A 104 -6.47 3.57 -5.49
N ASP A 105 -6.63 3.81 -4.19
CA ASP A 105 -6.93 5.14 -3.65
C ASP A 105 -5.83 6.14 -4.02
N ALA A 106 -4.57 5.70 -4.04
CA ALA A 106 -3.45 6.56 -4.42
C ALA A 106 -3.55 7.02 -5.89
N CYS A 107 -4.03 6.15 -6.79
CA CYS A 107 -4.28 6.53 -8.18
C CYS A 107 -5.36 7.64 -8.28
N ASP A 108 -6.50 7.42 -7.61
CA ASP A 108 -7.62 8.36 -7.63
C ASP A 108 -7.23 9.70 -6.99
N PHE A 109 -6.54 9.65 -5.84
CA PHE A 109 -6.10 10.83 -5.13
C PHE A 109 -5.08 11.64 -5.94
N ALA A 110 -4.05 10.98 -6.48
CA ALA A 110 -3.03 11.63 -7.30
C ALA A 110 -3.66 12.32 -8.52
N ARG A 111 -4.56 11.62 -9.23
CA ARG A 111 -5.17 12.11 -10.46
C ARG A 111 -6.26 13.17 -10.23
N HIS A 112 -7.12 13.00 -9.22
CA HIS A 112 -8.34 13.82 -9.08
C HIS A 112 -8.31 14.79 -7.91
N CYS A 113 -7.64 14.45 -6.80
CA CYS A 113 -7.58 15.33 -5.63
C CYS A 113 -6.38 16.28 -5.69
N SER A 114 -5.22 15.77 -6.09
CA SER A 114 -3.98 16.55 -6.17
C SER A 114 -3.63 17.01 -7.58
N ALA A 115 -4.28 16.46 -8.61
CA ALA A 115 -4.03 16.75 -10.03
C ALA A 115 -2.54 16.66 -10.43
N LEU A 116 -1.84 15.66 -9.88
CA LEU A 116 -0.43 15.40 -10.14
C LEU A 116 -0.20 14.99 -11.60
N ASP A 117 0.94 15.39 -12.15
CA ASP A 117 1.44 14.93 -13.45
C ASP A 117 2.07 13.54 -13.37
N PHE A 118 2.62 13.18 -12.21
CA PHE A 118 3.18 11.86 -11.97
C PHE A 118 3.19 11.50 -10.48
N TRP A 119 3.22 10.21 -10.18
CA TRP A 119 3.45 9.71 -8.83
C TRP A 119 4.08 8.32 -8.83
N ALA A 120 4.64 7.87 -7.71
CA ALA A 120 5.10 6.49 -7.54
C ALA A 120 4.57 5.85 -6.27
N ILE A 121 4.11 4.60 -6.39
CA ILE A 121 3.86 3.77 -5.21
C ILE A 121 5.20 3.28 -4.68
N THR A 122 5.50 3.56 -3.41
CA THR A 122 6.77 3.20 -2.77
C THR A 122 6.54 2.59 -1.40
N ASP A 123 5.58 1.66 -1.29
CA ASP A 123 5.39 0.88 -0.07
C ASP A 123 6.70 0.23 0.39
N HIS A 124 6.88 0.09 1.71
CA HIS A 124 8.06 -0.57 2.28
C HIS A 124 8.20 -1.99 1.73
N SER A 125 9.32 -2.24 1.04
CA SER A 125 9.65 -3.56 0.50
C SER A 125 9.79 -4.63 1.59
N GLU A 126 10.13 -4.22 2.82
CA GLU A 126 10.24 -5.03 4.02
C GLU A 126 8.90 -5.67 4.45
N ALA A 127 7.77 -5.04 4.12
CA ALA A 127 6.42 -5.45 4.52
C ALA A 127 5.57 -6.02 3.39
N THR A 128 6.13 -6.12 2.18
CA THR A 128 5.43 -6.66 1.01
C THR A 128 5.50 -8.18 0.95
N ASN A 129 4.67 -8.77 0.09
CA ASN A 129 4.66 -10.20 -0.20
C ASN A 129 4.30 -10.43 -1.68
N PRO A 130 4.47 -11.65 -2.23
CA PRO A 130 4.23 -11.91 -3.65
C PRO A 130 2.83 -11.52 -4.15
N LYS A 131 1.80 -11.69 -3.30
CA LYS A 131 0.44 -11.29 -3.63
C LYS A 131 0.33 -9.76 -3.73
N ARG A 132 0.75 -9.04 -2.68
CA ARG A 132 0.73 -7.57 -2.66
C ARG A 132 1.51 -6.97 -3.82
N TRP A 133 2.71 -7.48 -4.10
CA TRP A 133 3.50 -7.02 -5.25
C TRP A 133 2.76 -7.20 -6.58
N LYS A 134 2.14 -8.37 -6.80
CA LYS A 134 1.34 -8.62 -8.00
C LYS A 134 0.16 -7.65 -8.10
N GLU A 135 -0.54 -7.44 -6.99
CA GLU A 135 -1.68 -6.53 -6.91
C GLU A 135 -1.27 -5.06 -7.15
N THR A 136 -0.14 -4.61 -6.60
CA THR A 136 0.44 -3.27 -6.87
C THR A 136 0.75 -3.10 -8.36
N LYS A 137 1.41 -4.08 -8.99
CA LYS A 137 1.68 -4.05 -10.45
C LYS A 137 0.41 -3.97 -11.28
N GLU A 138 -0.64 -4.65 -10.85
CA GLU A 138 -1.94 -4.60 -11.52
C GLU A 138 -2.58 -3.22 -11.42
N ILE A 139 -2.60 -2.60 -10.24
CA ILE A 139 -3.16 -1.26 -10.07
C ILE A 139 -2.38 -0.21 -10.83
N ILE A 140 -1.04 -0.26 -10.84
CA ILE A 140 -0.23 0.71 -11.59
C ILE A 140 -0.58 0.68 -13.09
N ARG A 141 -0.66 -0.52 -13.69
CA ARG A 141 -1.07 -0.68 -15.09
C ARG A 141 -2.48 -0.15 -15.34
N LYS A 142 -3.45 -0.52 -14.49
CA LYS A 142 -4.83 -0.01 -14.58
C LYS A 142 -4.90 1.52 -14.45
N CYS A 143 -4.07 2.10 -13.59
CA CYS A 143 -4.00 3.55 -13.41
C CYS A 143 -3.44 4.25 -14.66
N ASN A 144 -2.44 3.67 -15.31
CA ASN A 144 -1.87 4.18 -16.54
C ASN A 144 -2.75 3.93 -17.77
N GLU A 145 -3.59 2.89 -17.77
CA GLU A 145 -4.61 2.63 -18.81
C GLU A 145 -5.67 3.73 -18.89
N LEU A 146 -5.84 4.54 -17.84
CA LEU A 146 -6.74 5.71 -17.85
C LEU A 146 -6.21 6.89 -18.70
N ASN A 147 -4.93 6.87 -19.10
CA ASN A 147 -4.38 7.90 -19.98
C ASN A 147 -4.96 7.75 -21.39
N ILE A 148 -5.76 8.73 -21.84
CA ILE A 148 -6.37 8.73 -23.19
C ILE A 148 -5.30 8.81 -24.28
N ASP A 149 -4.35 9.75 -24.15
CA ASP A 149 -3.19 9.87 -25.02
C ASP A 149 -1.94 9.42 -24.26
N LYS A 150 -1.38 8.27 -24.65
CA LYS A 150 -0.17 7.73 -24.02
C LYS A 150 1.08 8.58 -24.27
N ASN A 151 1.09 9.41 -25.30
CA ASN A 151 2.21 10.32 -25.56
C ASN A 151 2.12 11.61 -24.75
N ASN A 152 0.91 11.98 -24.31
CA ASN A 152 0.62 13.15 -23.48
C ASN A 152 -0.33 12.74 -22.33
N PRO A 153 0.14 11.90 -21.39
CA PRO A 153 -0.69 11.41 -20.29
C PRO A 153 -1.14 12.54 -19.38
N ASP A 154 -2.30 12.38 -18.75
CA ASP A 154 -2.80 13.32 -17.73
C ASP A 154 -2.06 13.13 -16.40
N CYS A 155 -1.70 11.87 -16.10
CA CYS A 155 -0.95 11.46 -14.92
C CYS A 155 -0.22 10.13 -15.19
N VAL A 156 1.06 10.06 -14.84
CA VAL A 156 1.87 8.84 -14.92
C VAL A 156 2.04 8.20 -13.55
N ALA A 157 1.57 6.96 -13.39
CA ALA A 157 1.78 6.14 -12.21
C ALA A 157 3.05 5.28 -12.39
N PHE A 158 4.02 5.42 -11.50
CA PHE A 158 5.24 4.63 -11.51
C PHE A 158 5.17 3.50 -10.48
N LEU A 159 5.61 2.32 -10.90
CA LEU A 159 5.83 1.20 -10.00
C LEU A 159 7.13 1.45 -9.21
N GLY A 160 7.11 1.16 -7.92
CA GLY A 160 8.29 1.29 -7.08
C GLY A 160 8.17 0.57 -5.75
N PHE A 161 9.16 0.80 -4.90
CA PHE A 161 9.17 0.39 -3.51
C PHE A 161 10.15 1.25 -2.72
N GLU A 162 9.91 1.43 -1.43
CA GLU A 162 10.92 1.96 -0.53
C GLU A 162 11.81 0.82 -0.02
N TRP A 163 13.12 0.97 -0.22
CA TRP A 163 14.15 0.17 0.42
C TRP A 163 14.56 0.85 1.73
N THR A 164 14.25 0.20 2.86
CA THR A 164 14.29 0.87 4.16
C THR A 164 15.33 0.22 5.07
N GLN A 165 16.54 0.78 5.07
CA GLN A 165 17.67 0.22 5.82
C GLN A 165 17.99 1.02 7.06
N VAL A 166 18.11 0.32 8.18
CA VAL A 166 18.61 0.88 9.44
C VAL A 166 19.81 0.06 9.94
N GLY A 167 20.93 0.75 10.14
CA GLY A 167 22.11 0.21 10.82
C GLY A 167 22.19 0.64 12.28
N PRO A 168 22.86 -0.14 13.16
CA PRO A 168 23.05 0.19 14.57
C PRO A 168 24.00 1.39 14.80
N ASN A 169 24.76 1.79 13.78
CA ASN A 169 25.66 2.95 13.85
C ASN A 169 25.76 3.63 12.48
N ARG A 170 26.32 4.84 12.46
CA ARG A 170 26.48 5.66 11.25
C ARG A 170 27.21 4.94 10.11
N GLY A 171 28.20 4.09 10.41
CA GLY A 171 28.97 3.36 9.39
C GLY A 171 28.21 2.21 8.71
N SER A 172 27.06 1.83 9.25
CA SER A 172 26.22 0.73 8.75
C SER A 172 24.77 1.17 8.47
N HIS A 173 24.47 2.46 8.64
CA HIS A 173 23.16 3.06 8.41
C HIS A 173 23.15 3.78 7.06
N TRP A 174 22.52 3.15 6.09
CA TRP A 174 22.36 3.61 4.72
C TRP A 174 21.08 4.42 4.54
N GLY A 175 20.11 4.27 5.45
CA GLY A 175 18.87 5.02 5.40
C GLY A 175 17.90 4.46 4.36
N HIS A 176 16.97 5.32 3.95
CA HIS A 176 15.79 4.95 3.19
C HIS A 176 15.91 5.46 1.76
N HIS A 177 15.58 4.63 0.78
CA HIS A 177 15.72 4.95 -0.63
C HIS A 177 14.49 4.48 -1.41
N ASN A 178 13.92 5.36 -2.21
CA ASN A 178 12.86 4.98 -3.14
C ASN A 178 13.47 4.45 -4.44
N VAL A 179 13.02 3.27 -4.83
CA VAL A 179 13.32 2.67 -6.13
C VAL A 179 12.12 2.89 -7.03
N ILE A 180 12.29 3.74 -8.05
CA ILE A 180 11.26 4.05 -9.03
C ILE A 180 11.60 3.33 -10.34
N LEU A 181 10.66 2.53 -10.84
CA LEU A 181 10.83 1.74 -12.04
C LEU A 181 10.22 2.48 -13.23
N LYS A 182 10.99 2.60 -14.30
CA LYS A 182 10.56 3.23 -15.54
C LYS A 182 9.47 2.43 -16.25
N GLU A 183 9.58 1.11 -16.20
CA GLU A 183 8.70 0.19 -16.91
C GLU A 183 7.64 -0.40 -15.96
N GLU A 184 6.51 -0.82 -16.51
CA GLU A 184 5.42 -1.49 -15.78
C GLU A 184 5.10 -2.90 -16.30
N GLN A 185 5.74 -3.30 -17.41
CA GLN A 185 5.55 -4.61 -18.03
C GLN A 185 6.17 -5.70 -17.16
N ASP A 186 5.45 -6.80 -16.97
CA ASP A 186 5.75 -7.83 -15.97
C ASP A 186 7.14 -8.47 -16.13
N ASP A 187 7.63 -8.57 -17.37
CA ASP A 187 8.93 -9.11 -17.76
C ASP A 187 10.07 -8.08 -17.71
N MET A 188 9.73 -6.78 -17.60
CA MET A 188 10.67 -5.66 -17.53
C MET A 188 10.88 -5.14 -16.11
N VAL A 189 10.15 -5.68 -15.13
CA VAL A 189 10.22 -5.30 -13.71
C VAL A 189 10.64 -6.47 -12.84
N PRO A 190 11.18 -6.23 -11.63
CA PRO A 190 11.55 -7.30 -10.70
C PRO A 190 10.37 -8.22 -10.37
N ALA A 191 10.63 -9.52 -10.26
CA ALA A 191 9.64 -10.51 -9.83
C ALA A 191 9.09 -10.25 -8.41
N ARG A 192 9.82 -9.47 -7.61
CA ARG A 192 9.46 -8.98 -6.27
C ARG A 192 10.22 -7.70 -5.94
N ALA A 193 9.67 -6.86 -5.07
CA ALA A 193 10.43 -5.81 -4.42
C ALA A 193 11.56 -6.40 -3.55
N ILE A 194 12.67 -5.66 -3.42
CA ILE A 194 13.88 -6.13 -2.74
C ILE A 194 14.02 -5.36 -1.43
N ALA A 195 13.81 -6.06 -0.31
CA ALA A 195 13.96 -5.49 1.03
C ALA A 195 15.41 -5.40 1.49
N SER A 196 15.69 -4.42 2.35
CA SER A 196 16.91 -4.48 3.16
C SER A 196 16.76 -5.65 4.14
N GLN A 197 17.76 -6.53 4.25
CA GLN A 197 17.77 -7.59 5.28
C GLN A 197 18.25 -7.04 6.63
N SER A 198 17.90 -5.79 6.94
CA SER A 198 18.34 -5.09 8.15
C SER A 198 17.36 -5.28 9.30
N LEU A 199 17.69 -4.69 10.46
CA LEU A 199 16.83 -4.67 11.65
C LEU A 199 15.43 -4.15 11.34
N THR A 200 15.27 -3.26 10.35
CA THR A 200 13.96 -2.72 9.94
C THR A 200 13.04 -3.82 9.45
N ARG A 201 13.56 -4.77 8.66
CA ARG A 201 12.76 -5.90 8.18
C ARG A 201 12.26 -6.73 9.34
N ASP A 202 13.14 -7.04 10.29
CA ASP A 202 12.74 -7.79 11.48
C ASP A 202 11.75 -7.00 12.33
N ALA A 203 11.93 -5.69 12.53
CA ALA A 203 10.97 -4.87 13.26
C ALA A 203 9.60 -4.77 12.58
N MET A 204 9.56 -4.70 11.25
CA MET A 204 8.33 -4.63 10.48
C MET A 204 7.58 -5.96 10.40
N LEU A 205 8.32 -7.09 10.38
CA LEU A 205 7.77 -8.45 10.34
C LEU A 205 7.49 -9.04 11.73
N GLN A 206 8.41 -8.86 12.68
CA GLN A 206 8.37 -9.37 14.06
C GLN A 206 7.83 -8.30 15.01
N ARG A 207 6.66 -7.74 14.67
CA ARG A 207 5.97 -6.80 15.55
C ARG A 207 5.71 -7.50 16.89
N PRO A 208 5.96 -6.85 18.03
CA PRO A 208 5.66 -7.46 19.32
C PRO A 208 4.16 -7.78 19.33
N GLU A 209 3.84 -9.06 19.52
CA GLU A 209 2.45 -9.54 19.60
C GLU A 209 1.69 -8.73 20.65
N TRP A 210 2.38 -8.33 21.73
CA TRP A 210 1.85 -7.45 22.75
C TRP A 210 2.23 -5.98 22.52
N PRO A 211 1.29 -5.01 22.53
CA PRO A 211 -0.14 -5.15 22.77
C PRO A 211 -0.98 -5.35 21.49
N ASN A 212 -0.37 -5.55 20.32
CA ASN A 212 -1.06 -5.60 19.02
C ASN A 212 -2.21 -6.62 18.97
N VAL A 213 -2.05 -7.80 19.58
CA VAL A 213 -3.09 -8.84 19.67
C VAL A 213 -4.28 -8.42 20.53
N LEU A 214 -4.14 -7.42 21.40
CA LEU A 214 -5.22 -6.91 22.22
C LEU A 214 -6.06 -5.83 21.53
N PHE A 215 -5.51 -5.12 20.54
CA PHE A 215 -6.22 -4.02 19.89
C PHE A 215 -7.61 -4.40 19.37
N PRO A 216 -7.81 -5.56 18.70
CA PRO A 216 -9.15 -5.98 18.27
C PRO A 216 -10.12 -6.18 19.45
N PHE A 217 -9.63 -6.60 20.63
CA PHE A 217 -10.45 -6.83 21.82
C PHE A 217 -10.70 -5.56 22.63
N LEU A 218 -9.83 -4.56 22.54
CA LEU A 218 -10.02 -3.23 23.13
C LEU A 218 -10.96 -2.37 22.28
N ASP A 219 -11.09 -2.67 20.99
CA ASP A 219 -11.92 -1.96 20.03
C ASP A 219 -12.83 -2.90 19.23
N LEU A 220 -13.68 -3.63 19.95
CA LEU A 220 -14.62 -4.59 19.38
C LEU A 220 -15.55 -3.97 18.32
N LYS A 221 -15.82 -2.66 18.40
CA LYS A 221 -16.66 -1.95 17.43
C LYS A 221 -16.02 -1.94 16.05
N ASN A 222 -14.69 -1.91 15.97
CA ASN A 222 -13.94 -1.90 14.72
C ASN A 222 -13.14 -3.21 14.52
N LEU A 223 -13.58 -4.33 15.09
CA LEU A 223 -12.85 -5.61 15.07
C LEU A 223 -12.31 -5.99 13.68
N LYS A 224 -13.09 -5.75 12.62
CA LYS A 224 -12.73 -6.07 11.23
C LYS A 224 -11.64 -5.18 10.62
N ARG A 225 -11.26 -4.10 11.31
CA ARG A 225 -10.26 -3.11 10.86
C ARG A 225 -8.85 -3.38 11.39
N TYR A 226 -8.67 -4.45 12.18
CA TYR A 226 -7.39 -4.94 12.70
C TYR A 226 -7.03 -6.27 12.06
#